data_AF-A0A3B1DRF3-F1
#
_entry.id   AF-A0A3B1DRF3-F1
#
_cell.length_a   1.000
_cell.length_b   1.000
_cell.length_c   1.000
_cell.angle_alpha   90.00
_cell.angle_beta   90.00
_cell.angle_gamma   90.00
#
_symmetry.space_group_name_H-M   'P 1'
#
loop_
_entity.id
_entity.type
_entity.pdbx_description
1 polymer ?
#
loop_
_entity_poly.entity_id
_entity_poly.type
_entity_poly.pdbx_seq_one_letter_code
_entity_poly.pdbx_strand_id
1 'polypeptide(L)'
;MFEQKQQRVFRVTTKEIINRLEALKGIEITQLKDKVEVAFDNYNVEGEESLKGFDSWCDISANGNYELSVGVDHQNAYEFTLYVKILHGKASITNVL
;
A
#
# COMPACT_ATOMS: atom_id res chain seq x y z
N MET A 1 -8.48 -37.79 -10.86
CA MET A 1 -7.32 -37.47 -9.99
C MET A 1 -7.21 -35.96 -10.02
N PHE A 2 -7.58 -35.27 -8.93
CA PHE A 2 -7.68 -33.81 -8.92
C PHE A 2 -6.29 -33.20 -9.10
N GLU A 3 -6.07 -32.57 -10.25
CA GLU A 3 -4.97 -31.63 -10.46
C GLU A 3 -5.16 -30.48 -9.47
N GLN A 4 -4.56 -30.61 -8.29
CA GLN A 4 -4.30 -29.45 -7.45
C GLN A 4 -3.30 -28.60 -8.21
N LYS A 5 -3.81 -27.73 -9.10
CA LYS A 5 -3.10 -26.52 -9.51
C LYS A 5 -2.90 -25.72 -8.23
N GLN A 6 -1.82 -26.04 -7.54
CA GLN A 6 -1.24 -25.22 -6.50
C GLN A 6 -0.77 -23.96 -7.24
N GLN A 7 -1.73 -23.07 -7.50
CA GLN A 7 -1.50 -21.77 -8.05
C GLN A 7 -0.52 -21.14 -7.08
N ARG A 8 0.73 -21.00 -7.51
CA ARG A 8 1.80 -20.43 -6.70
C ARG A 8 1.34 -19.01 -6.40
N VAL A 9 0.65 -18.83 -5.28
CA VAL A 9 0.35 -17.52 -4.74
C VAL A 9 1.72 -17.01 -4.36
N PHE A 10 2.33 -16.22 -5.25
CA PHE A 10 3.55 -15.52 -4.96
C PHE A 10 3.18 -14.57 -3.83
N ARG A 11 3.37 -15.05 -2.58
CA ARG A 11 3.11 -14.29 -1.37
C ARG A 11 4.06 -13.10 -1.43
N VAL A 12 3.56 -11.96 -1.88
CA VAL A 12 4.30 -10.71 -1.78
C VAL A 12 4.55 -10.52 -0.29
N THR A 13 5.82 -10.43 0.09
CA THR A 13 6.17 -10.31 1.51
C THR A 13 6.00 -8.86 1.95
N THR A 14 5.82 -8.62 3.25
CA THR A 14 5.83 -7.29 3.86
C THR A 14 7.01 -6.44 3.37
N LYS A 15 8.19 -7.04 3.21
CA LYS A 15 9.39 -6.36 2.67
C LYS A 15 9.26 -5.94 1.21
N GLU A 16 8.57 -6.73 0.39
CA GLU A 16 8.36 -6.38 -1.01
C GLU A 16 7.30 -5.27 -1.16
N ILE A 17 6.28 -5.28 -0.30
CA ILE A 17 5.32 -4.17 -0.17
C ILE A 17 6.03 -2.87 0.21
N ILE A 18 6.87 -2.90 1.24
CA ILE A 18 7.69 -1.74 1.66
C ILE A 18 8.52 -1.23 0.47
N ASN A 19 9.24 -2.10 -0.24
CA ASN A 19 10.04 -1.69 -1.41
C ASN A 19 9.19 -1.06 -2.53
N ARG A 20 8.01 -1.62 -2.82
CA ARG A 20 7.10 -1.08 -3.85
C ARG A 20 6.59 0.30 -3.46
N LEU A 21 6.22 0.49 -2.19
CA LEU A 21 5.73 1.75 -1.65
C LEU A 21 6.84 2.80 -1.60
N GLU A 22 8.03 2.48 -1.10
CA GLU A 22 9.18 3.38 -1.08
C GLU A 22 9.66 3.78 -2.49
N ALA A 23 9.32 2.99 -3.52
CA ALA A 23 9.57 3.34 -4.91
C ALA A 23 8.59 4.40 -5.46
N LEU A 24 7.46 4.66 -4.78
CA LEU A 24 6.47 5.66 -5.20
C LEU A 24 6.97 7.08 -4.90
N LYS A 25 7.70 7.67 -5.86
CA LYS A 25 8.24 9.03 -5.77
C LYS A 25 7.82 9.88 -6.95
N GLY A 26 7.38 11.11 -6.67
CA GLY A 26 7.01 12.09 -7.69
C GLY A 26 5.75 11.73 -8.49
N ILE A 27 4.85 10.92 -7.93
CA ILE A 27 3.58 10.55 -8.56
C ILE A 27 2.52 11.61 -8.31
N GLU A 28 1.51 11.72 -9.17
CA GLU A 28 0.41 12.66 -8.90
C GLU A 28 -0.36 12.25 -7.66
N ILE A 29 -0.75 13.23 -6.85
CA ILE A 29 -1.45 13.01 -5.59
C ILE A 29 -2.77 12.26 -5.76
N THR A 30 -3.47 12.51 -6.87
CA THR A 30 -4.70 11.81 -7.25
C THR A 30 -4.48 10.33 -7.55
N GLN A 31 -3.25 9.96 -7.94
CA GLN A 31 -2.84 8.59 -8.24
C GLN A 31 -2.20 7.88 -7.05
N LEU A 32 -1.89 8.60 -5.95
CA LEU A 32 -1.24 8.02 -4.78
C LEU A 32 -2.01 6.82 -4.24
N LYS A 33 -3.33 6.95 -4.09
CA LYS A 33 -4.19 5.89 -3.57
C LYS A 33 -4.13 4.65 -4.46
N ASP A 34 -4.37 4.82 -5.75
CA ASP A 34 -4.31 3.74 -6.76
C ASP A 34 -2.95 3.05 -6.77
N LYS A 35 -1.85 3.82 -6.73
CA LYS A 35 -0.49 3.26 -6.68
C LYS A 35 -0.21 2.48 -5.41
N VAL A 36 -0.74 2.94 -4.28
CA VAL A 36 -0.65 2.22 -3.02
C VAL A 36 -1.46 0.93 -3.11
N GLU A 37 -2.70 0.95 -3.59
CA GLU A 37 -3.51 -0.27 -3.81
C GLU A 37 -2.78 -1.28 -4.71
N VAL A 38 -2.19 -0.82 -5.81
CA VAL A 38 -1.38 -1.67 -6.71
C VAL A 38 -0.12 -2.21 -6.04
N ALA A 39 0.49 -1.49 -5.09
CA ALA A 39 1.64 -2.00 -4.35
C ALA A 39 1.26 -3.25 -3.55
N PHE A 40 0.04 -3.28 -3.01
CA PHE A 40 -0.56 -4.41 -2.29
C PHE A 40 -1.17 -5.48 -3.21
N ASP A 41 -1.14 -5.31 -4.52
CA ASP A 41 -1.59 -6.33 -5.47
C ASP A 41 -0.77 -7.62 -5.31
N ASN A 42 -1.48 -8.75 -5.17
CA ASN A 42 -0.95 -10.08 -4.82
C ASN A 42 -0.44 -10.23 -3.37
N TYR A 43 -0.69 -9.26 -2.49
CA TYR A 43 -0.52 -9.44 -1.05
C TYR A 43 -1.71 -10.21 -0.47
N ASN A 44 -1.65 -11.54 -0.53
CA ASN A 44 -2.72 -12.40 -0.04
C ASN A 44 -2.41 -12.87 1.40
N VAL A 45 -3.23 -12.44 2.34
CA VAL A 45 -3.31 -13.00 3.69
C VAL A 45 -4.48 -13.98 3.67
N GLU A 46 -4.26 -15.22 4.12
CA GLU A 46 -5.23 -16.32 3.98
C GLU A 46 -6.66 -15.92 4.36
N GLY A 47 -7.52 -15.73 3.35
CA GLY A 47 -8.95 -15.47 3.54
C GLY A 47 -9.40 -14.01 3.40
N GLU A 48 -8.50 -13.06 3.14
CA GLU A 48 -8.90 -11.66 2.95
C GLU A 48 -8.15 -10.90 1.85
N GLU A 49 -8.91 -10.08 1.15
CA GLU A 49 -8.50 -9.34 -0.06
C GLU A 49 -8.69 -7.82 0.08
N SER A 50 -9.27 -7.35 1.18
CA SER A 50 -9.64 -5.94 1.34
C SER A 50 -8.59 -5.14 2.08
N LEU A 51 -8.22 -3.98 1.53
CA LEU A 51 -7.34 -3.03 2.19
C LEU A 51 -8.13 -2.07 3.10
N LYS A 52 -7.56 -1.74 4.26
CA LYS A 52 -8.06 -0.76 5.23
C LYS A 52 -7.08 0.40 5.42
N GLY A 53 -7.55 1.48 6.06
CA GLY A 53 -6.73 2.64 6.44
C GLY A 53 -6.82 3.83 5.49
N PHE A 54 -7.33 3.64 4.27
CA PHE A 54 -7.59 4.73 3.33
C PHE A 54 -8.62 5.75 3.83
N ASP A 55 -9.49 5.37 4.77
CA ASP A 55 -10.46 6.28 5.39
C ASP A 55 -9.77 7.37 6.24
N SER A 56 -8.62 7.04 6.85
CA SER A 56 -7.81 7.98 7.62
C SER A 56 -6.97 8.92 6.76
N TRP A 57 -7.00 8.77 5.43
CA TRP A 57 -6.29 9.67 4.54
C TRP A 57 -7.08 10.98 4.48
N CYS A 58 -6.66 11.95 5.29
CA CYS A 58 -7.17 13.32 5.20
C CYS A 58 -7.06 13.84 3.76
N ASP A 59 -7.84 14.87 3.42
CA ASP A 59 -7.81 15.51 2.10
C ASP A 59 -6.39 16.02 1.78
N ILE A 60 -5.62 15.19 1.05
CA ILE A 60 -4.24 15.48 0.70
C ILE A 60 -4.29 16.36 -0.55
N SER A 61 -4.41 17.67 -0.35
CA SER A 61 -4.50 18.65 -1.44
C SER A 61 -3.47 19.77 -1.31
N ALA A 62 -2.85 19.91 -0.14
CA ALA A 62 -1.82 20.90 0.14
C ALA A 62 -0.40 20.31 0.12
N ASN A 63 0.58 21.17 -0.09
CA ASN A 63 1.98 20.80 0.09
C ASN A 63 2.24 20.57 1.58
N GLY A 64 2.89 19.45 1.93
CA GLY A 64 3.07 19.06 3.33
C GLY A 64 3.68 17.68 3.48
N ASN A 65 3.86 17.28 4.73
CA ASN A 65 4.20 15.89 5.08
C ASN A 65 2.97 15.28 5.74
N TYR A 66 2.65 14.05 5.36
CA TYR A 66 1.48 13.31 5.78
C TYR A 66 1.91 11.92 6.24
N GLU A 67 1.23 11.42 7.26
CA GLU A 67 1.39 10.07 7.78
C GLU A 67 0.10 9.33 7.47
N LEU A 68 0.19 8.30 6.63
CA LEU A 68 -0.96 7.57 6.12
C LEU A 68 -0.84 6.11 6.51
N SER A 69 -1.85 5.59 7.19
CA SER A 69 -1.90 4.17 7.55
C SER A 69 -2.60 3.38 6.45
N VAL A 70 -2.06 2.21 6.11
CA VAL A 70 -2.68 1.25 5.19
C VAL A 70 -2.34 -0.17 5.62
N GLY A 71 -3.29 -1.09 5.52
CA GLY A 71 -3.07 -2.49 5.85
C GLY A 71 -4.15 -3.36 5.23
N VAL A 72 -4.10 -4.67 5.49
CA VAL A 72 -5.18 -5.58 5.09
C VAL A 72 -6.19 -5.74 6.24
N ASP A 73 -7.43 -6.04 5.86
CA ASP A 73 -8.64 -6.39 6.64
C ASP A 73 -8.47 -7.30 7.87
N HIS A 74 -7.28 -7.85 8.10
CA HIS A 74 -7.14 -9.12 8.79
C HIS A 74 -6.44 -8.99 10.14
N GLN A 75 -6.92 -9.72 11.15
CA GLN A 75 -6.37 -9.70 12.52
C GLN A 75 -4.86 -10.03 12.61
N ASN A 76 -4.34 -10.78 11.64
CA ASN A 76 -2.93 -11.16 11.54
C ASN A 76 -2.18 -10.39 10.42
N ALA A 77 -2.83 -9.43 9.77
CA ALA A 77 -2.17 -8.60 8.76
C ALA A 77 -1.34 -7.49 9.40
N TYR A 78 -0.27 -7.12 8.71
CA TYR A 78 0.54 -5.96 9.09
C TYR A 78 -0.15 -4.67 8.63
N GLU A 79 -0.18 -3.69 9.52
CA GLU A 79 -0.46 -2.30 9.18
C GLU A 79 0.86 -1.58 8.89
N PHE A 80 0.84 -0.79 7.83
CA PHE A 80 1.97 0.00 7.33
C PHE A 80 1.68 1.48 7.54
N THR A 81 2.66 2.22 8.01
CA THR A 81 2.60 3.68 8.10
C THR A 81 3.46 4.30 7.01
N LEU A 82 2.81 4.91 6.03
CA LEU A 82 3.45 5.61 4.91
C LEU A 82 3.73 7.06 5.29
N TYR A 83 4.98 7.46 5.21
CA TYR A 83 5.38 8.86 5.29
C TYR A 83 5.36 9.45 3.88
N VAL A 84 4.39 10.30 3.60
CA VAL A 84 4.17 10.88 2.27
C VAL A 84 4.47 12.37 2.29
N LYS A 85 5.34 12.80 1.40
CA LYS A 85 5.64 14.21 1.16
C LYS A 85 4.94 14.68 -0.11
N ILE A 86 4.12 15.71 0.01
CA ILE A 86 3.47 16.39 -1.10
C ILE A 86 4.22 17.68 -1.43
N LEU A 87 4.67 17.80 -2.67
CA LEU A 87 5.26 19.01 -3.21
C LEU A 87 4.71 19.25 -4.61
N HIS A 88 4.06 20.40 -4.80
CA HIS A 88 3.53 20.88 -6.07
C HIS A 88 2.54 19.88 -6.70
N GLY A 89 1.65 19.31 -5.87
CA GLY A 89 0.67 18.30 -6.31
C GLY A 89 1.25 16.92 -6.58
N LYS A 90 2.54 16.69 -6.30
CA LYS A 90 3.19 15.38 -6.42
C LYS A 90 3.44 14.76 -5.06
N ALA A 91 3.02 13.51 -4.91
CA ALA A 91 3.28 12.69 -3.74
C ALA A 91 4.57 11.89 -3.89
N SER A 92 5.32 11.80 -2.80
CA SER A 92 6.50 10.94 -2.69
C SER A 92 6.50 10.25 -1.34
N ILE A 93 6.53 8.93 -1.35
CA ILE A 93 6.72 8.13 -0.13
C ILE A 93 8.20 8.20 0.23
N THR A 94 8.47 8.72 1.42
CA THR A 94 9.84 8.88 1.94
C THR A 94 10.24 7.77 2.88
N ASN A 95 9.27 7.13 3.54
CA ASN A 95 9.51 6.05 4.49
C ASN A 95 8.25 5.21 4.66
N VAL A 96 8.42 3.95 5.06
CA VAL A 96 7.33 3.02 5.38
C VAL A 96 7.72 2.24 6.64
N LEU A 97 6.87 2.30 7.67
CA LEU A 97 7.05 1.58 8.94
C LEU A 97 6.02 0.46 9.11
#